data_AF-A0A7W9EFM2-F1
#
_entry.id   AF-A0A7W9EFM2-F1
#
_cell.length_a   1.000
_cell.length_b   1.000
_cell.length_c   1.000
_cell.angle_alpha   90.00
_cell.angle_beta   90.00
_cell.angle_gamma   90.00
#
_symmetry.space_group_name_H-M   'P 1'
#
loop_
_entity.id
_entity.type
_entity.pdbx_description
1 polymer ?
#
loop_
_entity_poly.entity_id
_entity_poly.type
_entity_poly.pdbx_seq_one_letter_code
_entity_poly.pdbx_strand_id
1 'polypeptide(L)'
;MRRAAMELGAAFTLGLAFLPLTASADVESGIAAWERGEYEAAVRQWRPLAQKGDADAQFNLAQAYRLGRGVPADVKQAEGWYARAATQGHPDAEDYYGLSLFESGKRAAAMPWIQKSAARGDPRAQYVLGTAHFNGDYVSKDWVRAYALTTRSAASGYPKAAPALREMDRFIPLRQREDGIAMARAIETRAMRPQIMATVDQPIKPAAIPPSQPSIGAPYPEPGSPSTSLPAKALPKPVPTIPAKPIPAIQPATGGKWRIQLGAFGNPDNATALWSSLERNVDGLKALQPYLVKSTDGKITRLQAGPFAKQGDAEKQCGLIKSAAQNCLIVKPSP
;
A
#
# COMPACT_ATOMS: atom_id res chain seq x y z
N MET A 1 -90.21 34.32 29.04
CA MET A 1 -89.72 35.68 29.37
C MET A 1 -88.21 35.62 29.56
N ARG A 2 -87.51 36.60 28.97
CA ARG A 2 -86.18 37.12 29.28
C ARG A 2 -84.91 36.31 28.92
N ARG A 3 -84.03 37.07 28.26
CA ARG A 3 -82.71 36.81 27.68
C ARG A 3 -81.59 36.98 28.72
N ALA A 4 -80.43 36.35 28.48
CA ALA A 4 -79.04 36.86 28.61
C ALA A 4 -78.09 35.66 28.34
N ALA A 5 -77.30 35.56 27.26
CA ALA A 5 -76.12 36.32 26.79
C ALA A 5 -74.80 35.99 27.55
N MET A 6 -73.70 35.88 26.76
CA MET A 6 -72.25 35.82 27.11
C MET A 6 -71.67 34.42 27.46
N GLU A 7 -70.55 33.91 26.92
CA GLU A 7 -69.48 34.43 26.03
C GLU A 7 -68.86 33.33 25.14
N LEU A 8 -68.34 33.72 23.96
CA LEU A 8 -67.47 32.91 23.09
C LEU A 8 -66.01 33.08 23.54
N GLY A 9 -65.42 32.03 24.13
CA GLY A 9 -63.97 31.92 24.29
C GLY A 9 -63.35 31.17 23.11
N ALA A 10 -62.74 31.89 22.16
CA ALA A 10 -61.95 31.30 21.10
C ALA A 10 -60.54 30.97 21.61
N ALA A 11 -60.30 29.71 21.96
CA ALA A 11 -58.98 29.20 22.29
C ALA A 11 -58.15 29.02 21.00
N PHE A 12 -57.25 29.96 20.72
CA PHE A 12 -56.21 29.81 19.70
C PHE A 12 -55.13 28.85 20.22
N THR A 13 -55.24 27.56 19.89
CA THR A 13 -54.15 26.61 20.11
C THR A 13 -53.08 26.84 19.05
N LEU A 14 -52.05 27.58 19.42
CA LEU A 14 -50.83 27.74 18.62
C LEU A 14 -50.12 26.37 18.56
N GLY A 15 -50.38 25.60 17.51
CA GLY A 15 -49.70 24.34 17.26
C GLY A 15 -48.22 24.57 16.98
N LEU A 16 -47.36 24.36 17.98
CA LEU A 16 -45.91 24.24 17.80
C LEU A 16 -45.65 22.99 16.95
N ALA A 17 -45.50 23.19 15.64
CA ALA A 17 -44.99 22.16 14.74
C ALA A 17 -43.53 21.86 15.13
N PHE A 18 -43.32 20.78 15.87
CA PHE A 18 -41.99 20.18 16.05
C PHE A 18 -41.53 19.66 14.69
N LEU A 19 -40.76 20.46 13.96
CA LEU A 19 -39.97 19.97 12.85
C LEU A 19 -38.86 19.08 13.45
N PRO A 20 -38.82 17.76 13.17
CA PRO A 20 -37.74 16.92 13.65
C PRO A 20 -36.44 17.46 13.04
N LEU A 21 -35.50 17.88 13.90
CA LEU A 21 -34.12 18.12 13.49
C LEU A 21 -33.60 16.78 12.96
N THR A 22 -33.59 16.61 11.65
CA THR A 22 -32.81 15.54 11.04
C THR A 22 -31.36 15.89 11.30
N ALA A 23 -30.76 15.27 12.31
CA ALA A 23 -29.33 15.38 12.54
C ALA A 23 -28.64 14.89 11.26
N SER A 24 -28.07 15.83 10.50
CA SER A 24 -27.33 15.52 9.29
C SER A 24 -26.15 14.65 9.65
N ALA A 25 -25.89 13.59 8.89
CA ALA A 25 -24.70 12.79 9.08
C ALA A 25 -23.44 13.66 9.00
N ASP A 26 -22.55 13.51 9.98
CA ASP A 26 -21.25 14.16 10.07
C ASP A 26 -20.19 13.15 10.51
N VAL A 27 -18.91 13.40 10.20
CA VAL A 27 -17.83 12.44 10.47
C VAL A 27 -17.64 12.22 11.98
N GLU A 28 -17.75 13.30 12.75
CA GLU A 28 -17.51 13.33 14.19
C GLU A 28 -18.52 12.49 14.96
N SER A 29 -19.82 12.57 14.62
CA SER A 29 -20.85 11.72 15.23
C SER A 29 -20.60 10.23 14.98
N GLY A 30 -20.03 9.89 13.83
CA GLY A 30 -19.59 8.53 13.55
C GLY A 30 -18.38 8.10 14.41
N ILE A 31 -17.40 8.98 14.62
CA ILE A 31 -16.25 8.73 15.50
C ILE A 31 -16.73 8.54 16.95
N ALA A 32 -17.58 9.44 17.45
CA ALA A 32 -18.14 9.35 18.78
C ALA A 32 -18.93 8.04 18.99
N ALA A 33 -19.70 7.60 17.99
CA ALA A 33 -20.38 6.31 18.03
C ALA A 33 -19.39 5.13 18.07
N TRP A 34 -18.32 5.19 17.28
CA TRP A 34 -17.27 4.17 17.27
C TRP A 34 -16.55 4.03 18.61
N GLU A 35 -16.23 5.15 19.26
CA GLU A 35 -15.58 5.17 20.57
C GLU A 35 -16.46 4.56 21.68
N ARG A 36 -17.79 4.71 21.58
CA ARG A 36 -18.75 4.02 22.47
C ARG A 36 -18.97 2.55 22.13
N GLY A 37 -18.34 2.03 21.08
CA GLY A 37 -18.53 0.66 20.59
C GLY A 37 -19.81 0.46 19.76
N GLU A 38 -20.52 1.53 19.42
CA GLU A 38 -21.74 1.52 18.61
C GLU A 38 -21.40 1.45 17.10
N TYR A 39 -20.68 0.41 16.70
CA TYR A 39 -20.05 0.35 15.37
C TYR A 39 -21.04 0.42 14.20
N GLU A 40 -22.22 -0.17 14.33
CA GLU A 40 -23.25 -0.06 13.28
C GLU A 40 -23.75 1.38 13.13
N ALA A 41 -23.86 2.13 14.24
CA ALA A 41 -24.24 3.54 14.21
C ALA A 41 -23.15 4.39 13.54
N ALA A 42 -21.88 4.13 13.88
CA ALA A 42 -20.75 4.78 13.23
C ALA A 42 -20.75 4.56 11.71
N VAL A 43 -20.92 3.31 11.26
CA VAL A 43 -21.04 2.96 9.84
C VAL A 43 -22.22 3.68 9.17
N ARG A 44 -23.38 3.78 9.84
CA ARG A 44 -24.54 4.51 9.31
C ARG A 44 -24.24 6.00 9.09
N GLN A 45 -23.44 6.62 9.96
CA GLN A 45 -23.02 8.02 9.78
C GLN A 45 -22.00 8.17 8.65
N TRP A 46 -20.96 7.33 8.62
CA TRP A 46 -19.88 7.48 7.64
C TRP A 46 -20.27 7.10 6.22
N ARG A 47 -21.14 6.09 6.03
CA ARG A 47 -21.48 5.58 4.69
C ARG A 47 -21.99 6.66 3.72
N PRO A 48 -22.99 7.50 4.05
CA PRO A 48 -23.45 8.54 3.13
C PRO A 48 -22.39 9.60 2.84
N LEU A 49 -21.52 9.92 3.80
CA LEU A 49 -20.42 10.88 3.62
C LEU A 49 -19.33 10.31 2.71
N ALA A 50 -18.95 9.05 2.94
CA ALA A 50 -17.97 8.34 2.14
C ALA A 50 -18.42 8.23 0.67
N GLN A 51 -19.71 7.98 0.45
CA GLN A 51 -20.33 7.97 -0.89
C GLN A 51 -20.30 9.34 -1.57
N LYS A 52 -20.38 10.44 -0.79
CA LYS A 52 -20.26 11.81 -1.29
C LYS A 52 -18.82 12.26 -1.53
N GLY A 53 -17.84 11.43 -1.18
CA GLY A 53 -16.42 11.73 -1.43
C GLY A 53 -15.63 12.16 -0.20
N ASP A 54 -16.25 12.27 0.98
CA ASP A 54 -15.54 12.68 2.19
C ASP A 54 -14.41 11.69 2.54
N ALA A 55 -13.16 12.16 2.54
CA ALA A 55 -11.98 11.31 2.65
C ALA A 55 -11.85 10.66 4.04
N ASP A 56 -12.22 11.37 5.11
CA ASP A 56 -12.16 10.87 6.48
C ASP A 56 -13.23 9.80 6.70
N ALA A 57 -14.45 10.02 6.19
CA ALA A 57 -15.51 9.02 6.19
C ALA A 57 -15.15 7.79 5.35
N GLN A 58 -14.50 7.97 4.20
CA GLN A 58 -14.00 6.85 3.39
C GLN A 58 -12.95 6.03 4.15
N PHE A 59 -12.00 6.68 4.83
CA PHE A 59 -11.01 6.01 5.66
C PHE A 59 -11.67 5.24 6.81
N ASN A 60 -12.59 5.87 7.55
CA ASN A 60 -13.28 5.25 8.67
C ASN A 60 -14.16 4.08 8.24
N LEU A 61 -14.85 4.19 7.10
CA LEU A 61 -15.61 3.09 6.51
C LEU A 61 -14.69 1.94 6.06
N ALA A 62 -13.51 2.25 5.51
CA ALA A 62 -12.50 1.23 5.17
C ALA A 62 -12.05 0.45 6.42
N GLN A 63 -11.84 1.15 7.55
CA GLN A 63 -11.49 0.52 8.82
C GLN A 63 -12.60 -0.38 9.34
N ALA A 64 -13.87 0.04 9.24
CA ALA A 64 -15.03 -0.78 9.60
C ALA A 64 -15.06 -2.11 8.82
N TYR A 65 -14.88 -2.06 7.50
CA TYR A 65 -14.77 -3.27 6.66
C TYR A 65 -13.53 -4.10 6.94
N ARG A 66 -12.38 -3.48 7.23
CA ARG A 66 -11.14 -4.21 7.55
C ARG A 66 -11.27 -4.99 8.86
N LEU A 67 -11.92 -4.39 9.86
CA LEU A 67 -12.05 -4.95 11.20
C LEU A 67 -13.31 -5.80 11.39
N GLY A 68 -14.27 -5.76 10.45
CA GLY A 68 -15.56 -6.43 10.60
C GLY A 68 -16.41 -5.83 11.73
N ARG A 69 -16.32 -4.52 11.95
CA ARG A 69 -17.03 -3.80 13.03
C ARG A 69 -18.16 -2.98 12.45
N GLY A 70 -19.40 -3.29 12.86
CA GLY A 70 -20.61 -2.62 12.34
C GLY A 70 -20.97 -3.00 10.90
N VAL A 71 -20.12 -3.78 10.23
CA VAL A 71 -20.31 -4.42 8.92
C VAL A 71 -19.55 -5.75 8.91
N PRO A 72 -19.94 -6.74 8.09
CA PRO A 72 -19.11 -7.92 7.84
C PRO A 72 -17.72 -7.54 7.33
N ALA A 73 -16.70 -8.28 7.76
CA ALA A 73 -15.33 -8.03 7.31
C ALA A 73 -15.19 -8.27 5.81
N ASP A 74 -14.62 -7.30 5.09
CA ASP A 74 -14.35 -7.39 3.67
C ASP A 74 -13.10 -6.59 3.31
N VAL A 75 -11.98 -7.30 3.16
CA VAL A 75 -10.68 -6.69 2.86
C VAL A 75 -10.66 -6.02 1.48
N LYS A 76 -11.44 -6.52 0.51
CA LYS A 76 -11.51 -5.92 -0.83
C LYS A 76 -12.26 -4.60 -0.80
N GLN A 77 -13.37 -4.52 -0.05
CA GLN A 77 -14.06 -3.25 0.15
C GLN A 77 -13.19 -2.27 0.93
N ALA A 78 -12.50 -2.72 1.98
CA ALA A 78 -11.56 -1.88 2.71
C ALA A 78 -10.47 -1.31 1.78
N GLU A 79 -9.79 -2.14 0.97
CA GLU A 79 -8.79 -1.69 -0.01
C GLU A 79 -9.38 -0.63 -0.97
N GLY A 80 -10.60 -0.86 -1.47
CA GLY A 80 -11.29 0.09 -2.36
C GLY A 80 -11.60 1.44 -1.71
N TRP A 81 -12.01 1.46 -0.45
CA TRP A 81 -12.26 2.69 0.30
C TRP A 81 -10.96 3.42 0.69
N TYR A 82 -9.93 2.69 1.12
CA TYR A 82 -8.59 3.28 1.33
C TYR A 82 -8.05 3.90 0.05
N ALA A 83 -8.17 3.23 -1.10
CA ALA A 83 -7.69 3.76 -2.37
C ALA A 83 -8.34 5.11 -2.72
N ARG A 84 -9.64 5.26 -2.45
CA ARG A 84 -10.38 6.51 -2.69
C ARG A 84 -9.89 7.63 -1.77
N ALA A 85 -9.77 7.38 -0.47
CA ALA A 85 -9.26 8.36 0.48
C ALA A 85 -7.78 8.72 0.20
N ALA A 86 -6.95 7.72 -0.13
CA ALA A 86 -5.55 7.90 -0.49
C ALA A 86 -5.38 8.76 -1.75
N THR A 87 -6.25 8.59 -2.76
CA THR A 87 -6.24 9.41 -3.98
C THR A 87 -6.53 10.88 -3.69
N GLN A 88 -7.26 11.17 -2.61
CA GLN A 88 -7.52 12.52 -2.11
C GLN A 88 -6.42 13.07 -1.18
N GLY A 89 -5.36 12.27 -0.93
CA GLY A 89 -4.24 12.66 -0.09
C GLY A 89 -4.44 12.41 1.41
N HIS A 90 -5.45 11.64 1.83
CA HIS A 90 -5.63 11.29 3.23
C HIS A 90 -4.43 10.47 3.74
N PRO A 91 -3.63 10.97 4.71
CA PRO A 91 -2.35 10.36 5.09
C PRO A 91 -2.45 8.90 5.54
N ASP A 92 -3.36 8.59 6.46
CA ASP A 92 -3.50 7.21 6.96
C ASP A 92 -3.99 6.26 5.87
N ALA A 93 -4.90 6.71 5.01
CA ALA A 93 -5.36 5.91 3.88
C ALA A 93 -4.24 5.62 2.88
N GLU A 94 -3.36 6.59 2.59
CA GLU A 94 -2.16 6.36 1.77
C GLU A 94 -1.26 5.29 2.40
N ASP A 95 -1.06 5.32 3.72
CA ASP A 95 -0.24 4.34 4.45
C ASP A 95 -0.83 2.93 4.36
N TYR A 96 -2.13 2.77 4.68
CA TYR A 96 -2.80 1.48 4.60
C TYR A 96 -2.91 0.96 3.17
N TYR A 97 -3.21 1.83 2.20
CA TYR A 97 -3.32 1.43 0.81
C TYR A 97 -1.97 0.99 0.25
N GLY A 98 -0.90 1.77 0.51
CA GLY A 98 0.46 1.43 0.09
C GLY A 98 0.92 0.08 0.65
N LEU A 99 0.73 -0.15 1.95
CA LEU A 99 1.08 -1.42 2.59
C LEU A 99 0.25 -2.59 2.05
N SER A 100 -1.06 -2.39 1.87
CA SER A 100 -1.96 -3.42 1.31
C SER A 100 -1.59 -3.81 -0.13
N LEU A 101 -1.25 -2.84 -0.97
CA LEU A 101 -0.73 -3.10 -2.32
C LEU A 101 0.59 -3.88 -2.27
N PHE A 102 1.47 -3.55 -1.33
CA PHE A 102 2.76 -4.21 -1.19
C PHE A 102 2.61 -5.68 -0.77
N GLU A 103 1.76 -5.94 0.22
CA GLU A 103 1.46 -7.28 0.75
C GLU A 103 0.72 -8.16 -0.27
N SER A 104 -0.16 -7.58 -1.08
CA SER A 104 -0.86 -8.28 -2.17
C SER A 104 0.00 -8.51 -3.42
N GLY A 105 1.29 -8.18 -3.38
CA GLY A 105 2.24 -8.41 -4.48
C GLY A 105 2.24 -7.33 -5.56
N LYS A 106 1.39 -6.30 -5.47
CA LYS A 106 1.36 -5.14 -6.37
C LYS A 106 2.46 -4.12 -6.00
N ARG A 107 3.68 -4.60 -5.71
CA ARG A 107 4.76 -3.84 -5.07
C ARG A 107 5.20 -2.60 -5.85
N ALA A 108 5.26 -2.68 -7.18
CA ALA A 108 5.59 -1.53 -8.03
C ALA A 108 4.55 -0.40 -7.88
N ALA A 109 3.26 -0.74 -7.84
CA ALA A 109 2.19 0.23 -7.63
C ALA A 109 2.14 0.77 -6.19
N ALA A 110 2.66 0.00 -5.23
CA ALA A 110 2.78 0.42 -3.83
C ALA A 110 3.86 1.50 -3.63
N MET A 111 4.96 1.47 -4.40
CA MET A 111 6.15 2.29 -4.12
C MET A 111 5.88 3.80 -3.98
N PRO A 112 5.07 4.46 -4.82
CA PRO A 112 4.79 5.88 -4.64
C PRO A 112 4.12 6.18 -3.30
N TRP A 113 3.22 5.32 -2.84
CA TRP A 113 2.55 5.45 -1.54
C TRP A 113 3.53 5.19 -0.39
N ILE A 114 4.28 4.09 -0.47
CA ILE A 114 5.31 3.73 0.52
C ILE A 114 6.35 4.86 0.66
N GLN A 115 6.77 5.50 -0.43
CA GLN A 115 7.69 6.63 -0.40
C GLN A 115 7.11 7.85 0.32
N LYS A 116 5.85 8.21 0.04
CA LYS A 116 5.15 9.29 0.75
C LYS A 116 5.00 9.01 2.24
N SER A 117 4.53 7.81 2.59
CA SER A 117 4.36 7.34 3.97
C SER A 117 5.68 7.33 4.73
N ALA A 118 6.76 6.81 4.13
CA ALA A 118 8.08 6.79 4.75
C ALA A 118 8.63 8.21 4.98
N ALA A 119 8.38 9.13 4.03
CA ALA A 119 8.76 10.53 4.15
C ALA A 119 7.99 11.24 5.29
N ARG A 120 6.71 10.90 5.51
CA ARG A 120 5.93 11.40 6.65
C ARG A 120 6.36 10.84 7.99
N GLY A 121 7.00 9.68 8.02
CA GLY A 121 7.43 9.08 9.27
C GLY A 121 6.87 7.70 9.56
N ASP A 122 5.97 7.15 8.73
CA ASP A 122 5.36 5.85 9.02
C ASP A 122 6.44 4.77 9.12
N PRO A 123 6.59 4.12 10.28
CA PRO A 123 7.73 3.25 10.52
C PRO A 123 7.63 1.93 9.75
N ARG A 124 6.42 1.49 9.36
CA ARG A 124 6.22 0.31 8.52
C ARG A 124 6.69 0.59 7.09
N ALA A 125 6.31 1.74 6.53
CA ALA A 125 6.71 2.18 5.21
C ALA A 125 8.22 2.48 5.15
N GLN A 126 8.81 3.07 6.19
CA GLN A 126 10.26 3.24 6.29
C GLN A 126 10.99 1.90 6.27
N TYR A 127 10.49 0.90 7.01
CA TYR A 127 11.05 -0.45 6.95
C TYR A 127 10.97 -1.04 5.55
N VAL A 128 9.78 -1.00 4.93
CA VAL A 128 9.55 -1.54 3.57
C VAL A 128 10.47 -0.85 2.55
N LEU A 129 10.53 0.49 2.57
CA LEU A 129 11.37 1.26 1.66
C LEU A 129 12.87 1.03 1.92
N GLY A 130 13.26 0.88 3.19
CA GLY A 130 14.63 0.54 3.57
C GLY A 130 15.07 -0.81 3.02
N THR A 131 14.25 -1.84 3.19
CA THR A 131 14.48 -3.17 2.59
C THR A 131 14.49 -3.12 1.06
N ALA A 132 13.60 -2.35 0.45
CA ALA A 132 13.56 -2.17 -1.00
C ALA A 132 14.87 -1.55 -1.54
N HIS A 133 15.40 -0.51 -0.87
CA HIS A 133 16.72 0.05 -1.21
C HIS A 133 17.88 -0.90 -0.91
N PHE A 134 17.77 -1.76 0.11
CA PHE A 134 18.81 -2.74 0.40
C PHE A 134 18.96 -3.78 -0.72
N ASN A 135 17.82 -4.26 -1.21
CA ASN A 135 17.75 -5.27 -2.28
C ASN A 135 17.88 -4.67 -3.69
N GLY A 136 17.47 -3.41 -3.88
CA GLY A 136 17.27 -2.82 -5.21
C GLY A 136 15.92 -3.20 -5.85
N ASP A 137 14.91 -3.49 -5.02
CA ASP A 137 13.59 -3.93 -5.47
C ASP A 137 12.69 -2.72 -5.76
N TYR A 138 12.29 -2.52 -7.02
CA TYR A 138 11.37 -1.43 -7.46
C TYR A 138 11.88 0.01 -7.23
N VAL A 139 12.98 0.17 -6.50
CA VAL A 139 13.77 1.38 -6.29
C VAL A 139 15.24 1.06 -6.51
N SER A 140 16.07 2.09 -6.79
CA SER A 140 17.51 1.86 -6.95
C SER A 140 18.13 1.37 -5.65
N LYS A 141 19.07 0.43 -5.76
CA LYS A 141 19.84 -0.07 -4.63
C LYS A 141 20.66 1.07 -4.02
N ASP A 142 20.48 1.32 -2.73
CA ASP A 142 21.12 2.41 -1.99
C ASP A 142 21.27 1.98 -0.52
N TRP A 143 22.43 1.45 -0.16
CA TRP A 143 22.67 0.92 1.18
C TRP A 143 22.69 1.99 2.27
N VAL A 144 23.12 3.21 1.95
CA VAL A 144 23.12 4.33 2.91
C VAL A 144 21.68 4.69 3.26
N ARG A 145 20.83 4.88 2.24
CA ARG A 145 19.40 5.18 2.44
C ARG A 145 18.64 4.01 3.05
N ALA A 146 18.96 2.78 2.66
CA ALA A 146 18.39 1.58 3.25
C ALA A 146 18.61 1.56 4.76
N TYR A 147 19.88 1.70 5.17
CA TYR A 147 20.25 1.71 6.58
C TYR A 147 19.58 2.88 7.31
N ALA A 148 19.59 4.09 6.74
CA ALA A 148 18.96 5.27 7.33
C ALA A 148 17.46 5.07 7.63
N LEU A 149 16.70 4.58 6.65
CA LEU A 149 15.26 4.37 6.78
C LEU A 149 14.95 3.25 7.78
N THR A 150 15.68 2.13 7.74
CA THR A 150 15.48 1.04 8.69
C THR A 150 15.91 1.44 10.10
N THR A 151 16.95 2.27 10.28
CA THR A 151 17.31 2.87 11.57
C THR A 151 16.18 3.73 12.14
N ARG A 152 15.55 4.58 11.33
CA ARG A 152 14.40 5.38 11.79
C ARG A 152 13.21 4.50 12.18
N SER A 153 12.91 3.50 11.36
CA SER A 153 11.85 2.53 11.66
C SER A 153 12.09 1.80 13.00
N ALA A 154 13.34 1.40 13.26
CA ALA A 154 13.73 0.79 14.53
C ALA A 154 13.63 1.77 15.71
N ALA A 155 14.04 3.03 15.53
CA ALA A 155 13.92 4.06 16.54
C ALA A 155 12.46 4.36 16.91
N SER A 156 11.54 4.23 15.96
CA SER A 156 10.09 4.30 16.20
C SER A 156 9.48 3.01 16.79
N GLY A 157 10.31 2.01 17.11
CA GLY A 157 9.86 0.78 17.78
C GLY A 157 9.26 -0.28 16.85
N TYR A 158 9.43 -0.19 15.53
CA TYR A 158 8.89 -1.22 14.63
C TYR A 158 9.62 -2.57 14.80
N PRO A 159 8.94 -3.65 15.22
CA PRO A 159 9.62 -4.86 15.70
C PRO A 159 10.55 -5.55 14.69
N LYS A 160 10.23 -5.45 13.39
CA LYS A 160 11.01 -6.10 12.33
C LYS A 160 12.26 -5.32 11.93
N ALA A 161 12.37 -4.04 12.31
CA ALA A 161 13.46 -3.18 11.84
C ALA A 161 14.81 -3.50 12.51
N ALA A 162 14.84 -3.68 13.83
CA ALA A 162 16.09 -3.99 14.54
C ALA A 162 16.73 -5.34 14.10
N PRO A 163 15.97 -6.44 13.93
CA PRO A 163 16.49 -7.65 13.30
C PRO A 163 17.03 -7.43 11.88
N ALA A 164 16.33 -6.64 11.06
CA ALA A 164 16.78 -6.35 9.70
C ALA A 164 18.08 -5.53 9.68
N LEU A 165 18.28 -4.59 10.61
CA LEU A 165 19.57 -3.88 10.73
C LEU A 165 20.73 -4.84 11.01
N ARG A 166 20.53 -5.82 11.91
CA ARG A 166 21.56 -6.84 12.19
C ARG A 166 21.88 -7.70 10.97
N GLU A 167 20.87 -7.97 10.13
CA GLU A 167 21.08 -8.65 8.86
C GLU A 167 21.87 -7.76 7.89
N MET A 168 21.45 -6.50 7.73
CA MET A 168 22.13 -5.51 6.89
C MET A 168 23.59 -5.30 7.30
N ASP A 169 23.91 -5.30 8.60
CA ASP A 169 25.27 -5.16 9.14
C ASP A 169 26.25 -6.21 8.60
N ARG A 170 25.76 -7.37 8.16
CA ARG A 170 26.58 -8.44 7.57
C ARG A 170 27.03 -8.12 6.14
N PHE A 171 26.33 -7.21 5.46
CA PHE A 171 26.54 -6.91 4.04
C PHE A 171 26.98 -5.46 3.81
N ILE A 172 26.51 -4.50 4.62
CA ILE A 172 26.80 -3.09 4.44
C ILE A 172 28.12 -2.72 5.13
N PRO A 173 29.13 -2.22 4.40
CA PRO A 173 30.38 -1.72 4.97
C PRO A 173 30.15 -0.69 6.08
N LEU A 174 31.02 -0.70 7.10
CA LEU A 174 30.92 0.18 8.27
C LEU A 174 30.70 1.65 7.88
N ARG A 175 31.48 2.16 6.91
CA ARG A 175 31.38 3.55 6.46
C ARG A 175 29.99 3.92 5.96
N GLN A 176 29.36 3.06 5.17
CA GLN A 176 28.02 3.34 4.63
C GLN A 176 26.94 3.24 5.72
N ARG A 177 27.16 2.45 6.77
CA ARG A 177 26.28 2.42 7.95
C ARG A 177 26.38 3.71 8.75
N GLU A 178 27.58 4.22 8.97
CA GLU A 178 27.81 5.53 9.62
C GLU A 178 27.12 6.66 8.83
N ASP A 179 27.31 6.69 7.50
CA ASP A 179 26.64 7.65 6.62
C ASP A 179 25.11 7.49 6.69
N GLY A 180 24.60 6.25 6.79
CA GLY A 180 23.18 5.96 6.95
C GLY A 180 22.62 6.45 8.29
N ILE A 181 23.35 6.27 9.38
CA ILE A 181 22.98 6.79 10.71
C ILE A 181 22.95 8.33 10.68
N ALA A 182 23.93 8.96 10.04
CA ALA A 182 23.97 10.41 9.87
C ALA A 182 22.75 10.91 9.05
N MET A 183 22.42 10.21 7.96
CA MET A 183 21.24 10.50 7.16
C MET A 183 19.94 10.33 7.96
N ALA A 184 19.81 9.29 8.78
CA ALA A 184 18.63 9.06 9.63
C ALA A 184 18.35 10.28 10.54
N ARG A 185 19.38 10.80 11.20
CA ARG A 185 19.31 12.01 12.05
C ARG A 185 18.92 13.26 11.26
N ALA A 186 19.45 13.40 10.04
CA ALA A 186 19.12 14.52 9.17
C ALA A 186 17.64 14.51 8.74
N ILE A 187 17.09 13.34 8.44
CA ILE A 187 15.67 13.20 8.11
C ILE A 187 14.79 13.58 9.31
N GLU A 188 15.13 13.13 10.52
CA GLU A 188 14.42 13.51 11.76
C GLU A 188 14.43 15.02 11.98
N THR A 189 15.60 15.65 11.88
CA THR A 189 15.74 17.11 12.01
C THR A 189 14.89 17.86 10.98
N ARG A 190 14.84 17.37 9.74
CA ARG A 190 14.00 17.96 8.69
C ARG A 190 12.51 17.78 8.97
N ALA A 191 12.10 16.64 9.52
CA ALA A 191 10.71 16.40 9.92
C ALA A 191 10.26 17.33 11.06
N MET A 192 11.17 17.71 11.97
CA MET A 192 10.90 18.62 13.08
C MET A 192 10.83 20.11 12.66
N ARG A 193 11.49 20.49 11.55
CA ARG A 193 11.66 21.90 11.12
C ARG A 193 10.35 22.68 10.85
N PRO A 194 9.26 22.11 10.32
CA PRO A 194 8.01 22.85 10.10
C PRO A 194 7.17 23.10 11.37
N GLN A 195 7.50 22.49 12.52
CA GLN A 195 6.70 22.66 13.75
C GLN A 195 7.12 23.88 14.59
N ILE A 196 8.28 24.48 14.31
CA ILE A 196 8.83 25.59 15.13
C ILE A 196 8.50 26.97 14.52
N MET A 197 8.16 27.07 13.23
CA MET A 197 7.93 28.36 12.55
C MET A 197 6.45 28.73 12.33
N ALA A 198 5.51 27.84 12.67
CA ALA A 198 4.07 28.09 12.46
C ALA A 198 3.35 28.73 13.67
N THR A 199 4.03 29.00 14.78
CA THR A 199 3.40 29.44 16.04
C THR A 199 3.51 30.93 16.34
N VAL A 200 3.95 31.78 15.39
CA VAL A 200 4.27 33.19 15.71
C VAL A 200 3.17 34.22 15.41
N ASP A 201 2.16 33.95 14.57
CA ASP A 201 1.25 35.03 14.10
C ASP A 201 -0.27 34.74 14.12
N GLN A 202 -0.80 33.87 15.00
CA GLN A 202 -2.26 33.75 15.17
C GLN A 202 -2.75 34.03 16.61
N PRO A 203 -3.72 34.96 16.79
CA PRO A 203 -4.38 35.16 18.07
C PRO A 203 -5.28 33.94 18.40
N ILE A 204 -4.96 33.30 19.52
CA ILE A 204 -5.55 32.05 20.00
C ILE A 204 -6.97 32.30 20.54
N LYS A 205 -7.99 31.68 19.93
CA LYS A 205 -9.24 31.36 20.64
C LYS A 205 -8.99 30.14 21.51
N PRO A 206 -9.44 30.08 22.78
CA PRO A 206 -9.15 28.94 23.64
C PRO A 206 -9.97 27.73 23.17
N ALA A 207 -9.35 26.86 22.38
CA ALA A 207 -9.78 25.48 22.27
C ALA A 207 -9.21 24.75 23.49
N ALA A 208 -10.08 24.07 24.24
CA ALA A 208 -9.66 23.24 25.36
C ALA A 208 -8.62 22.23 24.86
N ILE A 209 -7.42 22.30 25.45
CA ILE A 209 -6.32 21.38 25.20
C ILE A 209 -6.74 20.03 25.78
N PRO A 210 -6.96 18.97 24.97
CA PRO A 210 -7.00 17.63 25.52
C PRO A 210 -5.59 17.31 26.04
N PRO A 211 -5.45 16.66 27.21
CA PRO A 211 -4.14 16.28 27.70
C PRO A 211 -3.46 15.37 26.68
N SER A 212 -2.21 15.69 26.34
CA SER A 212 -1.33 14.85 25.54
C SER A 212 -1.23 13.46 26.18
N GLN A 213 -2.00 12.50 25.67
CA GLN A 213 -1.75 11.11 25.97
C GLN A 213 -0.52 10.67 25.17
N PRO A 214 0.39 9.89 25.78
CA PRO A 214 1.33 9.09 25.01
C PRO A 214 0.52 8.28 24.01
N SER A 215 0.96 8.18 22.75
CA SER A 215 0.40 7.19 21.85
C SER A 215 0.78 5.81 22.39
N ILE A 216 -0.02 5.31 23.33
CA ILE A 216 -0.11 3.91 23.63
C ILE A 216 -0.67 3.32 22.36
N GLY A 217 0.21 2.76 21.53
CA GLY A 217 -0.20 1.91 20.43
C GLY A 217 -1.24 0.96 20.99
N ALA A 218 -2.41 0.90 20.34
CA ALA A 218 -3.45 -0.04 20.70
C ALA A 218 -2.79 -1.40 20.99
N PRO A 219 -3.06 -2.04 22.14
CA PRO A 219 -2.52 -3.36 22.42
C PRO A 219 -2.86 -4.27 21.24
N TYR A 220 -1.83 -4.84 20.62
CA TYR A 220 -2.03 -5.95 19.69
C TYR A 220 -2.80 -7.04 20.45
N PRO A 221 -3.85 -7.65 19.88
CA PRO A 221 -4.34 -8.90 20.43
C PRO A 221 -3.18 -9.91 20.41
N GLU A 222 -2.90 -10.50 21.58
CA GLU A 222 -1.97 -11.62 21.72
C GLU A 222 -2.31 -12.73 20.71
N PRO A 223 -1.33 -13.52 20.25
CA PRO A 223 -1.60 -14.73 19.48
C PRO A 223 -2.45 -15.68 20.34
N GLY A 224 -3.70 -15.88 19.94
CA GLY A 224 -4.58 -16.86 20.56
C GLY A 224 -3.95 -18.26 20.58
N SER A 225 -3.94 -18.87 21.77
CA SER A 225 -3.73 -20.30 22.00
C SER A 225 -4.77 -21.17 21.24
N PRO A 226 -4.52 -22.48 21.08
CA PRO A 226 -4.81 -23.22 19.86
C PRO A 226 -6.30 -23.53 19.67
N SER A 227 -6.80 -23.32 18.45
CA SER A 227 -8.08 -23.89 18.04
C SER A 227 -8.03 -25.41 18.13
N THR A 228 -8.89 -25.96 18.98
CA THR A 228 -9.26 -27.37 19.01
C THR A 228 -9.76 -27.78 17.62
N SER A 229 -9.13 -28.83 17.09
CA SER A 229 -9.48 -29.47 15.83
C SER A 229 -10.91 -30.02 15.87
N LEU A 230 -11.76 -29.59 14.93
CA LEU A 230 -12.95 -30.34 14.53
C LEU A 230 -12.54 -31.49 13.59
N PRO A 231 -13.21 -32.65 13.63
CA PRO A 231 -12.77 -33.86 12.93
C PRO A 231 -12.87 -33.72 11.41
N ALA A 232 -11.80 -34.14 10.74
CA ALA A 232 -11.67 -34.13 9.29
C ALA A 232 -12.74 -35.01 8.61
N LYS A 233 -13.54 -34.42 7.74
CA LYS A 233 -14.25 -35.16 6.69
C LYS A 233 -13.22 -35.68 5.68
N ALA A 234 -13.33 -36.97 5.35
CA ALA A 234 -12.43 -37.70 4.47
C ALA A 234 -12.23 -37.01 3.10
N LEU A 235 -10.96 -36.90 2.69
CA LEU A 235 -10.54 -36.44 1.37
C LEU A 235 -10.93 -37.46 0.26
N PRO A 236 -11.33 -37.01 -0.94
CA PRO A 236 -11.45 -37.88 -2.10
C PRO A 236 -10.08 -38.45 -2.51
N LYS A 237 -10.05 -39.71 -2.97
CA LYS A 237 -8.83 -40.41 -3.40
C LYS A 237 -8.13 -39.71 -4.58
N PRO A 238 -6.79 -39.79 -4.70
CA PRO A 238 -6.04 -39.17 -5.79
C PRO A 238 -6.37 -39.80 -7.15
N VAL A 239 -6.60 -38.95 -8.15
CA VAL A 239 -6.70 -39.33 -9.56
C VAL A 239 -5.30 -39.68 -10.08
N PRO A 240 -5.11 -40.77 -10.84
CA PRO A 240 -3.78 -41.16 -11.35
C PRO A 240 -3.21 -40.14 -12.33
N THR A 241 -1.95 -39.78 -12.10
CA THR A 241 -1.12 -38.89 -12.92
C THR A 241 -0.81 -39.53 -14.28
N ILE A 242 -1.22 -38.87 -15.36
CA ILE A 242 -0.77 -39.20 -16.73
C ILE A 242 0.65 -38.66 -16.89
N PRO A 243 1.64 -39.46 -17.36
CA PRO A 243 2.99 -38.97 -17.60
C PRO A 243 3.01 -37.94 -18.73
N ALA A 244 3.51 -36.74 -18.43
CA ALA A 244 3.67 -35.66 -19.38
C ALA A 244 4.76 -36.02 -20.42
N LYS A 245 4.39 -35.93 -21.70
CA LYS A 245 5.32 -36.05 -22.84
C LYS A 245 6.42 -34.99 -22.76
N PRO A 246 7.67 -35.26 -23.19
CA PRO A 246 8.75 -34.28 -23.19
C PRO A 246 8.39 -33.06 -24.03
N ILE A 247 8.45 -31.87 -23.43
CA ILE A 247 8.23 -30.59 -24.10
C ILE A 247 9.49 -30.27 -24.93
N PRO A 248 9.39 -29.99 -26.24
CA PRO A 248 10.55 -29.63 -27.07
C PRO A 248 11.19 -28.32 -26.60
N ALA A 249 12.53 -28.25 -26.66
CA ALA A 249 13.30 -27.05 -26.40
C ALA A 249 12.86 -25.90 -27.33
N ILE A 250 12.66 -24.72 -26.74
CA ILE A 250 12.26 -23.49 -27.44
C ILE A 250 13.39 -23.07 -28.38
N GLN A 251 13.14 -23.06 -29.69
CA GLN A 251 14.10 -22.59 -30.69
C GLN A 251 13.91 -21.08 -30.97
N PRO A 252 15.00 -20.29 -31.02
CA PRO A 252 14.95 -18.90 -31.49
C PRO A 252 14.45 -18.87 -32.93
N ALA A 253 13.50 -17.98 -33.25
CA ALA A 253 13.00 -17.85 -34.61
C ALA A 253 13.69 -16.69 -35.31
N THR A 254 14.38 -16.97 -36.42
CA THR A 254 14.88 -15.94 -37.33
C THR A 254 13.70 -15.18 -37.93
N GLY A 255 13.53 -13.90 -37.57
CA GLY A 255 12.43 -13.05 -38.07
C GLY A 255 11.13 -13.04 -37.24
N GLY A 256 11.15 -13.56 -36.01
CA GLY A 256 10.01 -13.46 -35.10
C GLY A 256 9.62 -12.02 -34.72
N LYS A 257 8.31 -11.72 -34.69
CA LYS A 257 7.79 -10.37 -34.41
C LYS A 257 7.67 -10.05 -32.91
N TRP A 258 7.87 -11.05 -32.06
CA TRP A 258 7.68 -10.93 -30.62
C TRP A 258 9.01 -10.89 -29.89
N ARG A 259 9.07 -10.09 -28.83
CA ARG A 259 10.18 -10.04 -27.89
C ARG A 259 9.63 -10.02 -26.47
N ILE A 260 10.50 -10.26 -25.51
CA ILE A 260 10.23 -10.03 -24.09
C ILE A 260 11.06 -8.84 -23.61
N GLN A 261 10.49 -7.96 -22.81
CA GLN A 261 11.17 -6.86 -22.16
C GLN A 261 11.48 -7.24 -20.71
N LEU A 262 12.76 -7.21 -20.37
CA LEU A 262 13.33 -7.66 -19.10
C LEU A 262 13.54 -6.50 -18.12
N GLY A 263 13.58 -5.27 -18.62
CA GLY A 263 13.70 -4.09 -17.78
C GLY A 263 13.77 -2.80 -18.59
N ALA A 264 13.70 -1.67 -17.87
CA ALA A 264 13.83 -0.32 -18.40
C ALA A 264 14.75 0.47 -17.46
N PHE A 265 15.85 0.99 -18.01
CA PHE A 265 16.97 1.52 -17.22
C PHE A 265 17.28 2.94 -17.64
N GLY A 266 17.53 3.83 -16.67
CA GLY A 266 18.05 5.17 -16.95
C GLY A 266 19.51 5.17 -17.43
N ASN A 267 20.27 4.11 -17.12
CA ASN A 267 21.64 3.90 -17.59
C ASN A 267 21.71 2.60 -18.42
N PRO A 268 22.18 2.64 -19.69
CA PRO A 268 22.34 1.45 -20.53
C PRO A 268 23.27 0.37 -19.94
N ASP A 269 24.25 0.72 -19.11
CA ASP A 269 25.17 -0.25 -18.51
C ASP A 269 24.46 -1.21 -17.56
N ASN A 270 23.43 -0.73 -16.86
CA ASN A 270 22.59 -1.57 -15.99
C ASN A 270 21.76 -2.58 -16.79
N ALA A 271 21.36 -2.22 -18.02
CA ALA A 271 20.69 -3.14 -18.93
C ALA A 271 21.63 -4.27 -19.37
N THR A 272 22.87 -3.93 -19.73
CA THR A 272 23.90 -4.90 -20.10
C THR A 272 24.28 -5.81 -18.93
N ALA A 273 24.42 -5.25 -17.72
CA ALA A 273 24.72 -6.02 -16.51
C ALA A 273 23.59 -7.02 -16.17
N LEU A 274 22.32 -6.60 -16.30
CA LEU A 274 21.18 -7.50 -16.11
C LEU A 274 21.19 -8.63 -17.14
N TRP A 275 21.46 -8.32 -18.42
CA TRP A 275 21.55 -9.34 -19.47
C TRP A 275 22.59 -10.39 -19.15
N SER A 276 23.83 -10.00 -18.83
CA SER A 276 24.90 -10.94 -18.50
C SER A 276 24.58 -11.81 -17.29
N SER A 277 23.85 -11.29 -16.30
CA SER A 277 23.40 -12.07 -15.14
C SER A 277 22.33 -13.09 -15.55
N LEU A 278 21.30 -12.65 -16.27
CA LEU A 278 20.19 -13.48 -16.70
C LEU A 278 20.63 -14.60 -17.66
N GLU A 279 21.54 -14.29 -18.57
CA GLU A 279 22.10 -15.25 -19.54
C GLU A 279 22.80 -16.43 -18.86
N ARG A 280 23.44 -16.20 -17.70
CA ARG A 280 24.10 -17.28 -16.95
C ARG A 280 23.13 -18.14 -16.14
N ASN A 281 22.03 -17.54 -15.69
CA ASN A 281 21.17 -18.10 -14.64
C ASN A 281 19.80 -18.59 -15.14
N VAL A 282 19.40 -18.25 -16.37
CA VAL A 282 18.10 -18.65 -16.93
C VAL A 282 18.30 -19.51 -18.18
N ASP A 283 17.81 -20.73 -18.09
CA ASP A 283 17.84 -21.69 -19.19
C ASP A 283 17.07 -21.16 -20.42
N GLY A 284 17.65 -21.36 -21.60
CA GLY A 284 17.08 -20.90 -22.87
C GLY A 284 17.35 -19.43 -23.20
N LEU A 285 17.85 -18.60 -22.26
CA LEU A 285 18.11 -17.19 -22.55
C LEU A 285 19.39 -16.96 -23.39
N LYS A 286 20.40 -17.82 -23.25
CA LYS A 286 21.64 -17.82 -24.08
C LYS A 286 21.36 -17.94 -25.58
N ALA A 287 20.26 -18.58 -25.94
CA ALA A 287 19.86 -18.77 -27.33
C ALA A 287 19.16 -17.54 -27.91
N LEU A 288 18.78 -16.56 -27.09
CA LEU A 288 18.06 -15.36 -27.52
C LEU A 288 19.02 -14.19 -27.71
N GLN A 289 18.67 -13.32 -28.65
CA GLN A 289 19.42 -12.09 -28.91
C GLN A 289 18.93 -10.96 -27.99
N PRO A 290 19.84 -10.25 -27.30
CA PRO A 290 19.48 -9.04 -26.56
C PRO A 290 19.33 -7.83 -27.48
N TYR A 291 18.41 -6.93 -27.12
CA TYR A 291 18.16 -5.65 -27.78
C TYR A 291 18.10 -4.54 -26.73
N LEU A 292 18.92 -3.50 -26.90
CA LEU A 292 18.88 -2.28 -26.11
C LEU A 292 18.09 -1.21 -26.86
N VAL A 293 16.80 -1.10 -26.57
CA VAL A 293 15.89 -0.17 -27.25
C VAL A 293 15.79 1.13 -26.46
N LYS A 294 16.35 2.22 -27.01
CA LYS A 294 16.24 3.54 -26.38
C LYS A 294 14.83 4.12 -26.56
N SER A 295 14.33 4.84 -25.56
CA SER A 295 13.12 5.66 -25.67
C SER A 295 13.33 6.81 -26.67
N THR A 296 12.23 7.39 -27.14
CA THR A 296 12.23 8.53 -28.07
C THR A 296 12.99 9.75 -27.54
N ASP A 297 13.01 9.95 -26.22
CA ASP A 297 13.77 11.00 -25.54
C ASP A 297 15.20 10.57 -25.13
N GLY A 298 15.60 9.32 -25.42
CA GLY A 298 16.91 8.75 -25.11
C GLY A 298 17.19 8.49 -23.63
N LYS A 299 16.27 8.85 -22.71
CA LYS A 299 16.48 8.79 -21.25
C LYS A 299 16.34 7.39 -20.67
N ILE A 300 15.68 6.49 -21.38
CA ILE A 300 15.39 5.13 -20.92
C ILE A 300 15.87 4.13 -21.96
N THR A 301 16.69 3.18 -21.52
CA THR A 301 17.10 2.00 -22.31
C THR A 301 16.29 0.80 -21.85
N ARG A 302 15.48 0.24 -22.75
CA ARG A 302 14.71 -0.98 -22.51
C ARG A 302 15.52 -2.19 -22.95
N LEU A 303 15.77 -3.11 -22.03
CA LEU A 303 16.36 -4.41 -22.36
C LEU A 303 15.25 -5.33 -22.86
N GLN A 304 15.37 -5.78 -24.10
CA GLN A 304 14.49 -6.78 -24.69
C GLN A 304 15.29 -8.01 -25.16
N ALA A 305 14.63 -9.15 -25.28
CA ALA A 305 15.22 -10.40 -25.76
C ALA A 305 14.27 -11.11 -26.75
N GLY A 306 14.84 -11.73 -27.77
CA GLY A 306 14.07 -12.44 -28.81
C GLY A 306 14.95 -12.79 -30.01
N PRO A 307 14.39 -12.99 -31.23
CA PRO A 307 12.96 -12.90 -31.57
C PRO A 307 12.20 -14.22 -31.35
N PHE A 308 10.91 -14.11 -31.04
CA PHE A 308 9.97 -15.23 -30.99
C PHE A 308 8.98 -15.18 -32.16
N ALA A 309 8.75 -16.32 -32.80
CA ALA A 309 7.78 -16.43 -33.91
C ALA A 309 6.34 -16.21 -33.42
N LYS A 310 5.98 -16.82 -32.29
CA LYS A 310 4.63 -16.77 -31.70
C LYS A 310 4.67 -16.10 -30.33
N GLN A 311 3.58 -15.41 -29.99
CA GLN A 311 3.39 -14.80 -28.67
C GLN A 311 3.48 -15.83 -27.53
N GLY A 312 2.90 -17.03 -27.74
CA GLY A 312 2.92 -18.10 -26.74
C GLY A 312 4.33 -18.62 -26.40
N ASP A 313 5.30 -18.49 -27.30
CA ASP A 313 6.69 -18.85 -27.02
C ASP A 313 7.38 -17.79 -26.15
N ALA A 314 7.07 -16.50 -26.40
CA ALA A 314 7.49 -15.40 -25.55
C ALA A 314 6.88 -15.51 -24.14
N GLU A 315 5.60 -15.90 -24.02
CA GLU A 315 4.92 -16.13 -22.74
C GLU A 315 5.58 -17.22 -21.90
N LYS A 316 5.92 -18.35 -22.52
CA LYS A 316 6.62 -19.46 -21.84
C LYS A 316 7.99 -19.03 -21.33
N GLN A 317 8.79 -18.36 -22.17
CA GLN A 317 10.10 -17.86 -21.75
C GLN A 317 9.96 -16.83 -20.61
N CYS A 318 8.95 -15.97 -20.69
CA CYS A 318 8.65 -14.99 -19.65
C CYS A 318 8.30 -15.64 -18.31
N GLY A 319 7.62 -16.80 -18.33
CA GLY A 319 7.36 -17.62 -17.15
C GLY A 319 8.65 -18.11 -16.47
N LEU A 320 9.62 -18.59 -17.25
CA LEU A 320 10.93 -19.05 -16.74
C LEU A 320 11.75 -17.91 -16.12
N ILE A 321 11.65 -16.71 -16.69
CA ILE A 321 12.35 -15.52 -16.16
C ILE A 321 11.68 -15.00 -14.88
N LYS A 322 10.34 -15.08 -14.80
CA LYS A 322 9.61 -14.73 -13.58
C LYS A 322 9.93 -15.66 -12.41
N SER A 323 10.22 -16.95 -12.66
CA SER A 323 10.72 -17.86 -11.62
C SER A 323 12.13 -17.51 -11.13
N ALA A 324 12.91 -16.75 -11.90
CA ALA A 324 14.18 -16.16 -11.46
C ALA A 324 14.00 -14.78 -10.78
N ALA A 325 12.78 -14.45 -10.34
CA ALA A 325 12.39 -13.19 -9.71
C ALA A 325 12.64 -11.93 -10.56
N GLN A 326 12.63 -12.07 -11.89
CA GLN A 326 12.81 -10.95 -12.82
C GLN A 326 11.51 -10.62 -13.56
N ASN A 327 11.18 -9.33 -13.61
CA ASN A 327 10.01 -8.86 -14.33
C ASN A 327 10.20 -9.08 -15.83
N CYS A 328 9.14 -9.56 -16.48
CA CYS A 328 9.16 -9.80 -17.91
C CYS A 328 7.80 -9.41 -18.52
N LEU A 329 7.85 -8.63 -19.59
CA LEU A 329 6.69 -8.17 -20.36
C LEU A 329 6.80 -8.63 -21.81
N ILE A 330 5.73 -9.13 -22.41
CA ILE A 330 5.74 -9.48 -23.83
C ILE A 330 5.51 -8.21 -24.65
N VAL A 331 6.34 -7.99 -25.66
CA VAL A 331 6.27 -6.82 -26.53
C VAL A 331 6.33 -7.27 -27.98
N LYS A 332 5.63 -6.54 -28.85
CA LYS A 332 5.72 -6.67 -30.31
C LYS A 332 6.32 -5.38 -30.83
N PRO A 333 7.65 -5.30 -31.00
CA PRO A 333 8.27 -4.09 -31.52
C PRO A 333 7.67 -3.74 -32.89
N SER A 334 7.31 -2.47 -33.08
CA SER A 334 6.98 -1.97 -34.42
C SER A 334 8.21 -2.11 -35.32
N PRO A 335 8.03 -2.44 -36.61
CA PRO A 335 9.13 -2.57 -37.56
C PRO A 335 9.96 -1.29 -37.70
#